data_AF-A0A843LGW3-F1
#
_entry.id   AF-A0A843LGW3-F1
#
_cell.length_a   1.000
_cell.length_b   1.000
_cell.length_c   1.000
_cell.angle_alpha   90.00
_cell.angle_beta   90.00
_cell.angle_gamma   90.00
#
_symmetry.space_group_name_H-M   'P 1'
#
loop_
_entity.id
_entity.type
_entity.pdbx_description
1 polymer ?
#
loop_
_entity_poly.entity_id
_entity_poly.type
_entity_poly.pdbx_seq_one_letter_code
_entity_poly.pdbx_strand_id
1 'polypeptide(L)'
;TRHFEEQMEKIQENEITKEDILSEAREKLTDIFTKFKENEEDIGKELLVYLEREERRRNYVGICPICGEGELFIRKGRFGPFIACQRYPDCDATFSLPSNCFVAPTGDKCKLCGFPVVTAIRKRSRPQTVCINLECPSKNNYSLPVDDKKCPKCGGNLVVKKSFYGPFIGCSSYPKCRYTEKILEEKIEEN
;
A
#
# COMPACT_ATOMS: atom_id res chain seq x y z
N THR A 1 22.09 -16.59 -29.95
CA THR A 1 23.39 -16.09 -29.48
C THR A 1 24.53 -16.81 -30.17
N ARG A 2 24.69 -18.15 -30.07
CA ARG A 2 25.76 -18.88 -30.79
C ARG A 2 25.64 -18.88 -32.34
N HIS A 3 24.43 -19.08 -32.86
CA HIS A 3 24.17 -19.08 -34.31
C HIS A 3 24.45 -17.72 -35.00
N PHE A 4 24.24 -16.61 -34.30
CA PHE A 4 24.53 -15.27 -34.83
C PHE A 4 26.03 -14.95 -34.80
N GLU A 5 26.77 -15.48 -33.83
CA GLU A 5 28.23 -15.37 -33.78
C GLU A 5 28.89 -16.14 -34.94
N GLU A 6 28.44 -17.39 -35.19
CA GLU A 6 28.87 -18.21 -36.34
C GLU A 6 28.55 -17.55 -37.70
N GLN A 7 27.44 -16.80 -37.81
CA GLN A 7 27.11 -16.06 -39.03
C GLN A 7 27.95 -14.79 -39.20
N MET A 8 28.34 -14.12 -38.11
CA MET A 8 29.21 -12.94 -38.15
C MET A 8 30.65 -13.30 -38.57
N GLU A 9 31.14 -14.49 -38.20
CA GLU A 9 32.43 -15.03 -38.66
C GLU A 9 32.43 -15.31 -40.17
N LYS A 10 31.34 -15.88 -40.70
CA LYS A 10 31.20 -16.18 -42.15
C LYS A 10 31.11 -14.94 -43.05
N ILE A 11 30.63 -13.81 -42.52
CA ILE A 11 30.71 -12.50 -43.22
C ILE A 11 32.17 -12.06 -43.34
N GLN A 12 32.97 -12.30 -42.29
CA GLN A 12 34.39 -11.93 -42.24
C GLN A 12 35.23 -12.75 -43.23
N GLU A 13 34.78 -13.97 -43.56
CA GLU A 13 35.38 -14.87 -44.55
C GLU A 13 34.85 -14.71 -45.99
N ASN A 14 33.97 -13.71 -46.25
CA ASN A 14 33.31 -13.45 -47.56
C ASN A 14 32.42 -14.60 -48.08
N GLU A 15 31.99 -15.54 -47.22
CA GLU A 15 31.18 -16.69 -47.64
C GLU A 15 29.68 -16.38 -47.74
N ILE A 16 29.19 -15.35 -47.05
CA ILE A 16 27.76 -14.99 -46.98
C ILE A 16 27.62 -13.47 -47.07
N THR A 17 26.65 -13.00 -47.87
CA THR A 17 26.40 -11.56 -48.00
C THR A 17 25.53 -11.05 -46.85
N LYS A 18 25.67 -9.76 -46.52
CA LYS A 18 24.85 -9.09 -45.50
C LYS A 18 23.35 -9.13 -45.84
N GLU A 19 23.00 -9.14 -47.12
CA GLU A 19 21.62 -9.23 -47.57
C GLU A 19 20.98 -10.59 -47.25
N ASP A 20 21.74 -11.68 -47.38
CA ASP A 20 21.25 -13.04 -47.10
C ASP A 20 20.97 -13.27 -45.60
N ILE A 21 21.77 -12.66 -44.72
CA ILE A 21 21.54 -12.75 -43.27
C ILE A 21 20.33 -11.91 -42.85
N LEU A 22 20.15 -10.74 -43.49
CA LEU A 22 18.99 -9.89 -43.23
C LEU A 22 17.69 -10.53 -43.73
N SER A 23 17.71 -11.31 -44.81
CA SER A 23 16.54 -12.03 -45.30
C SER A 23 16.18 -13.20 -44.39
N GLU A 24 17.16 -14.01 -43.98
CA GLU A 24 16.96 -15.12 -43.05
C GLU A 24 16.43 -14.65 -41.67
N ALA A 25 16.99 -13.55 -41.15
CA ALA A 25 16.51 -12.95 -39.91
C ALA A 25 15.06 -12.44 -40.05
N ARG A 26 14.72 -11.83 -41.20
CA ARG A 26 13.36 -11.37 -41.49
C ARG A 26 12.36 -12.52 -41.56
N GLU A 27 12.70 -13.62 -42.22
CA GLU A 27 11.80 -14.79 -42.29
C GLU A 27 11.55 -15.38 -40.91
N LYS A 28 12.60 -15.61 -40.12
CA LYS A 28 12.48 -16.13 -38.76
C LYS A 28 11.63 -15.22 -37.87
N LEU A 29 11.86 -13.90 -37.93
CA LEU A 29 11.06 -12.95 -37.18
C LEU A 29 9.60 -12.96 -37.64
N THR A 30 9.35 -13.04 -38.94
CA THR A 30 7.99 -13.05 -39.49
C THR A 30 7.21 -14.28 -39.00
N ASP A 31 7.82 -15.46 -38.99
CA ASP A 31 7.21 -16.69 -38.46
C ASP A 31 6.91 -16.61 -36.94
N ILE A 32 7.79 -15.98 -36.17
CA ILE A 32 7.53 -15.74 -34.73
C ILE A 32 6.37 -14.75 -34.56
N PHE A 33 6.36 -13.66 -35.34
CA PHE A 33 5.31 -12.64 -35.23
C PHE A 33 3.94 -13.15 -35.69
N THR A 34 3.85 -14.00 -36.71
CA THR A 34 2.57 -14.62 -37.12
C THR A 34 2.02 -15.51 -36.02
N LYS A 35 2.85 -16.40 -35.46
CA LYS A 35 2.47 -17.24 -34.31
C LYS A 35 2.08 -16.43 -33.09
N PHE A 36 2.78 -15.33 -32.81
CA PHE A 36 2.44 -14.45 -31.70
C PHE A 36 1.08 -13.77 -31.92
N LYS A 37 0.83 -13.27 -33.14
CA LYS A 37 -0.40 -12.58 -33.51
C LYS A 37 -1.63 -13.51 -33.45
N GLU A 38 -1.48 -14.76 -33.85
CA GLU A 38 -2.53 -15.78 -33.74
C GLU A 38 -2.92 -16.07 -32.28
N ASN A 39 -1.95 -15.99 -31.36
CA ASN A 39 -2.16 -16.27 -29.93
C ASN A 39 -2.31 -14.99 -29.07
N GLU A 40 -2.36 -13.81 -29.69
CA GLU A 40 -2.28 -12.52 -29.00
C GLU A 40 -3.41 -12.34 -27.97
N GLU A 41 -4.64 -12.71 -28.35
CA GLU A 41 -5.80 -12.60 -27.46
C GLU A 41 -5.70 -13.51 -26.24
N ASP A 42 -5.24 -14.75 -26.43
CA ASP A 42 -5.21 -15.74 -25.36
C ASP A 42 -4.06 -15.48 -24.39
N ILE A 43 -2.89 -15.09 -24.93
CA ILE A 43 -1.78 -14.57 -24.13
C ILE A 43 -2.24 -13.34 -23.34
N GLY A 44 -2.97 -12.43 -23.98
CA GLY A 44 -3.51 -11.22 -23.36
C GLY A 44 -4.47 -11.54 -22.20
N LYS A 45 -5.45 -12.43 -22.41
CA LYS A 45 -6.40 -12.87 -21.39
C LYS A 45 -5.69 -13.52 -20.21
N GLU A 46 -4.74 -14.40 -20.49
CA GLU A 46 -3.99 -15.10 -19.44
C GLU A 46 -3.17 -14.11 -18.59
N LEU A 47 -2.40 -13.23 -19.23
CA LEU A 47 -1.63 -12.19 -18.54
C LEU A 47 -2.53 -11.29 -17.69
N LEU A 48 -3.68 -10.88 -18.21
CA LEU A 48 -4.64 -10.05 -17.49
C LEU A 48 -5.15 -10.74 -16.22
N VAL A 49 -5.52 -12.03 -16.30
CA VAL A 49 -5.97 -12.81 -15.15
C VAL A 49 -4.88 -12.91 -14.07
N TYR A 50 -3.63 -13.14 -14.45
CA TYR A 50 -2.51 -13.17 -13.50
C TYR A 50 -2.28 -11.81 -12.85
N LEU A 51 -2.26 -10.73 -13.64
CA LEU A 51 -2.06 -9.37 -13.14
C LEU A 51 -3.19 -8.95 -12.20
N GLU A 52 -4.45 -9.20 -12.55
CA GLU A 52 -5.58 -8.88 -11.67
C GLU A 52 -5.54 -9.66 -10.36
N ARG A 53 -5.19 -10.95 -10.41
CA ARG A 53 -5.06 -11.78 -9.20
C ARG A 53 -3.94 -11.28 -8.29
N GLU A 54 -2.81 -10.92 -8.87
CA GLU A 54 -1.66 -10.32 -8.18
C GLU A 54 -1.99 -8.97 -7.56
N GLU A 55 -2.67 -8.09 -8.31
CA GLU A 55 -3.08 -6.76 -7.84
C GLU A 55 -4.11 -6.85 -6.73
N ARG A 56 -5.13 -7.71 -6.86
CA ARG A 56 -6.11 -7.92 -5.78
C ARG A 56 -5.42 -8.38 -4.52
N ARG A 57 -4.52 -9.37 -4.59
CA ARG A 57 -3.76 -9.84 -3.42
C ARG A 57 -2.91 -8.73 -2.78
N ARG A 58 -2.20 -7.94 -3.59
CA ARG A 58 -1.32 -6.87 -3.09
C ARG A 58 -2.06 -5.67 -2.53
N ASN A 59 -3.26 -5.39 -3.04
CA ASN A 59 -4.01 -4.19 -2.67
C ASN A 59 -5.16 -4.48 -1.70
N TYR A 60 -5.45 -5.75 -1.40
CA TYR A 60 -6.49 -6.15 -0.46
C TYR A 60 -6.16 -5.67 0.96
N VAL A 61 -7.05 -4.88 1.54
CA VAL A 61 -6.89 -4.31 2.88
C VAL A 61 -7.64 -5.12 3.93
N GLY A 62 -8.82 -5.63 3.59
CA GLY A 62 -9.71 -6.33 4.52
C GLY A 62 -11.19 -6.12 4.19
N ILE A 63 -12.05 -6.56 5.10
CA ILE A 63 -13.51 -6.38 5.00
C ILE A 63 -13.89 -4.92 5.29
N CYS A 64 -14.85 -4.41 4.52
CA CYS A 64 -15.41 -3.08 4.65
C CYS A 64 -16.19 -2.96 5.97
N PRO A 65 -15.81 -2.03 6.86
CA PRO A 65 -16.50 -1.83 8.13
C PRO A 65 -17.85 -1.11 7.98
N ILE A 66 -18.15 -0.53 6.81
CA ILE A 66 -19.40 0.20 6.55
C ILE A 66 -20.51 -0.74 6.11
N CYS A 67 -20.25 -1.62 5.14
CA CYS A 67 -21.25 -2.58 4.66
C CYS A 67 -21.10 -4.00 5.23
N GLY A 68 -20.01 -4.31 5.94
CA GLY A 68 -19.78 -5.61 6.59
C GLY A 68 -19.45 -6.78 5.65
N GLU A 69 -19.83 -6.70 4.38
CA GLU A 69 -19.68 -7.80 3.41
C GLU A 69 -18.70 -7.48 2.27
N GLY A 70 -18.53 -6.21 1.92
CA GLY A 70 -17.67 -5.80 0.82
C GLY A 70 -16.19 -5.86 1.15
N GLU A 71 -15.34 -6.07 0.16
CA GLU A 71 -13.88 -6.04 0.31
C GLU A 71 -13.32 -4.64 0.02
N LEU A 72 -12.29 -4.23 0.78
CA LEU A 72 -11.59 -2.97 0.62
C LEU A 72 -10.28 -3.16 -0.14
N PHE A 73 -10.05 -2.30 -1.14
CA PHE A 73 -8.83 -2.30 -1.94
C PHE A 73 -8.18 -0.92 -2.00
N ILE A 74 -6.84 -0.90 -2.00
CA ILE A 74 -6.05 0.30 -2.27
C ILE A 74 -6.14 0.62 -3.78
N ARG A 75 -6.52 1.85 -4.11
CA ARG A 75 -6.59 2.40 -5.46
C ARG A 75 -5.76 3.68 -5.55
N LYS A 76 -5.36 4.05 -6.77
CA LYS A 76 -4.71 5.33 -7.08
C LYS A 76 -5.72 6.25 -7.74
N GLY A 77 -5.89 7.45 -7.20
CA GLY A 77 -6.75 8.49 -7.77
C GLY A 77 -5.98 9.77 -8.05
N ARG A 78 -6.70 10.78 -8.57
CA ARG A 78 -6.14 12.11 -8.88
C ARG A 78 -5.52 12.83 -7.68
N PHE A 79 -6.03 12.58 -6.48
CA PHE A 79 -5.58 13.22 -5.24
C PHE A 79 -4.62 12.36 -4.42
N GLY A 80 -4.15 11.23 -4.98
CA GLY A 80 -3.30 10.27 -4.29
C GLY A 80 -3.99 8.92 -4.05
N PRO A 81 -3.36 8.05 -3.26
CA PRO A 81 -3.92 6.74 -2.94
C PRO A 81 -5.15 6.87 -2.03
N PHE A 82 -6.11 5.98 -2.21
CA PHE A 82 -7.30 5.87 -1.37
C PHE A 82 -7.73 4.41 -1.29
N ILE A 83 -8.57 4.09 -0.30
CA ILE A 83 -9.17 2.77 -0.15
C ILE A 83 -10.64 2.88 -0.53
N ALA A 84 -11.15 1.92 -1.29
CA ALA A 84 -12.55 1.89 -1.68
C ALA A 84 -13.13 0.48 -1.57
N CYS A 85 -14.44 0.42 -1.30
CA CYS A 85 -15.20 -0.82 -1.35
C CYS A 85 -15.36 -1.31 -2.79
N GLN A 86 -15.21 -2.62 -3.00
CA GLN A 86 -15.45 -3.23 -4.30
C GLN A 86 -16.93 -3.21 -4.70
N ARG A 87 -17.85 -3.15 -3.74
CA ARG A 87 -19.30 -3.16 -3.97
C ARG A 87 -19.88 -1.82 -4.45
N TYR A 88 -19.06 -0.85 -4.86
CA TYR A 88 -19.60 0.34 -5.52
C TYR A 88 -20.40 -0.06 -6.78
N PRO A 89 -21.63 0.45 -6.99
CA PRO A 89 -22.28 1.58 -6.31
C PRO A 89 -23.08 1.25 -5.04
N ASP A 90 -23.31 -0.02 -4.69
CA ASP A 90 -24.07 -0.45 -3.50
C ASP A 90 -23.43 -0.01 -2.18
N CYS A 91 -22.11 0.21 -2.19
CA CYS A 91 -21.37 0.76 -1.06
C CYS A 91 -20.35 1.80 -1.56
N ASP A 92 -20.53 3.05 -1.13
CA ASP A 92 -19.72 4.22 -1.48
C ASP A 92 -18.57 4.49 -0.48
N ALA A 93 -18.31 3.52 0.41
CA ALA A 93 -17.26 3.60 1.41
C ALA A 93 -15.89 3.89 0.75
N THR A 94 -15.34 5.07 1.07
CA THR A 94 -14.03 5.53 0.61
C THR A 94 -13.22 6.11 1.76
N PHE A 95 -11.92 5.81 1.79
CA PHE A 95 -11.01 6.29 2.82
C PHE A 95 -9.75 6.87 2.18
N SER A 96 -9.58 8.18 2.30
CA SER A 96 -8.40 8.89 1.77
C SER A 96 -7.15 8.53 2.55
N LEU A 97 -6.05 8.28 1.84
CA LEU A 97 -4.74 8.01 2.44
C LEU A 97 -3.78 9.18 2.21
N PRO A 98 -2.69 9.29 3.00
CA PRO A 98 -1.73 10.36 2.82
C PRO A 98 -1.14 10.35 1.39
N SER A 99 -1.01 11.52 0.79
CA SER A 99 -0.33 11.69 -0.48
C SER A 99 1.19 11.52 -0.33
N ASN A 100 1.88 11.25 -1.43
CA ASN A 100 3.34 11.11 -1.50
C ASN A 100 3.93 10.01 -0.62
N CYS A 101 3.17 8.94 -0.35
CA CYS A 101 3.70 7.73 0.28
C CYS A 101 3.29 6.48 -0.50
N PHE A 102 4.15 5.47 -0.45
CA PHE A 102 3.75 4.12 -0.82
C PHE A 102 2.94 3.53 0.32
N VAL A 103 1.81 2.91 0.00
CA VAL A 103 0.91 2.31 0.98
C VAL A 103 0.85 0.82 0.73
N ALA A 104 1.06 0.02 1.77
CA ALA A 104 0.89 -1.42 1.74
C ALA A 104 -0.20 -1.84 2.75
N PRO A 105 -1.03 -2.84 2.43
CA PRO A 105 -1.94 -3.41 3.42
C PRO A 105 -1.15 -4.13 4.51
N THR A 106 -1.65 -4.05 5.74
CA THR A 106 -1.04 -4.76 6.89
C THR A 106 -1.79 -6.05 7.23
N GLY A 107 -3.11 -6.09 6.97
CA GLY A 107 -4.00 -7.19 7.40
C GLY A 107 -4.50 -7.04 8.85
N ASP A 108 -3.85 -6.18 9.63
CA ASP A 108 -4.24 -5.89 11.02
C ASP A 108 -5.41 -4.90 11.13
N LYS A 109 -6.07 -4.94 12.28
CA LYS A 109 -7.11 -3.98 12.69
C LYS A 109 -6.56 -2.99 13.71
N CYS A 110 -7.12 -1.79 13.71
CA CYS A 110 -6.77 -0.74 14.66
C CYS A 110 -7.28 -1.11 16.04
N LYS A 111 -6.39 -1.13 17.04
CA LYS A 111 -6.73 -1.44 18.44
C LYS A 111 -7.77 -0.51 19.07
N LEU A 112 -7.95 0.70 18.52
CA LEU A 112 -8.81 1.74 19.13
C LEU A 112 -10.20 1.85 18.50
N CYS A 113 -10.34 1.52 17.22
CA CYS A 113 -11.62 1.69 16.51
C CYS A 113 -12.02 0.47 15.68
N GLY A 114 -11.20 -0.59 15.64
CA GLY A 114 -11.49 -1.82 14.91
C GLY A 114 -11.34 -1.73 13.38
N PHE A 115 -11.16 -0.54 12.80
CA PHE A 115 -10.97 -0.38 11.36
C PHE A 115 -9.61 -0.92 10.91
N PRO A 116 -9.48 -1.44 9.68
CA PRO A 116 -8.20 -1.89 9.14
C PRO A 116 -7.10 -0.82 9.24
N VAL A 117 -5.86 -1.28 9.37
CA VAL A 117 -4.67 -0.42 9.29
C VAL A 117 -3.83 -0.74 8.06
N VAL A 118 -3.11 0.27 7.58
CA VAL A 118 -2.20 0.16 6.45
C VAL A 118 -0.84 0.75 6.81
N THR A 119 0.20 0.28 6.15
CA THR A 119 1.56 0.78 6.34
C THR A 119 1.85 1.85 5.30
N ALA A 120 2.13 3.08 5.75
CA ALA A 120 2.56 4.20 4.92
C ALA A 120 4.10 4.34 4.95
N ILE A 121 4.72 4.26 3.78
CA ILE A 121 6.17 4.32 3.57
C ILE A 121 6.50 5.62 2.83
N ARG A 122 7.23 6.52 3.49
CA ARG A 122 7.69 7.80 2.93
C ARG A 122 9.20 7.80 2.75
N LYS A 123 9.68 8.58 1.79
CA LYS A 123 11.12 8.75 1.53
C LYS A 123 11.81 9.29 2.79
N ARG A 124 12.90 8.63 3.24
CA ARG A 124 13.69 8.99 4.43
C ARG A 124 12.94 8.99 5.76
N SER A 125 11.74 8.39 5.83
CA SER A 125 11.02 8.20 7.09
C SER A 125 10.82 6.72 7.37
N ARG A 126 10.81 6.34 8.65
CA ARG A 126 10.47 4.97 9.04
C ARG A 126 9.02 4.66 8.63
N PRO A 127 8.71 3.44 8.11
CA PRO A 127 7.35 3.02 7.82
C PRO A 127 6.42 3.27 9.01
N GLN A 128 5.24 3.83 8.74
CA GLN A 128 4.25 4.21 9.74
C GLN A 128 2.98 3.38 9.57
N THR A 129 2.49 2.76 10.63
CA THR A 129 1.15 2.15 10.62
C THR A 129 0.10 3.24 10.79
N VAL A 130 -0.87 3.30 9.87
CA VAL A 130 -1.90 4.33 9.78
C VAL A 130 -3.26 3.66 9.74
N CYS A 131 -4.16 4.03 10.65
CA CYS A 131 -5.56 3.61 10.60
C CYS A 131 -6.27 4.25 9.40
N ILE A 132 -7.17 3.52 8.73
CA ILE A 132 -7.91 4.07 7.59
C ILE A 132 -9.02 5.03 8.02
N ASN A 133 -9.62 4.81 9.19
CA ASN A 133 -10.68 5.68 9.72
C ASN A 133 -10.15 7.08 9.99
N LEU A 134 -10.71 8.11 9.34
CA LEU A 134 -10.35 9.52 9.56
C LEU A 134 -10.79 10.01 10.94
N GLU A 135 -11.89 9.48 11.45
CA GLU A 135 -12.48 9.79 12.75
C GLU A 135 -11.88 8.94 13.88
N CYS A 136 -10.82 8.18 13.60
CA CYS A 136 -10.15 7.38 14.61
C CYS A 136 -9.72 8.28 15.80
N PRO A 137 -9.98 7.87 17.07
CA PRO A 137 -9.51 8.61 18.24
C PRO A 137 -8.00 8.88 18.22
N SER A 138 -7.22 7.99 17.59
CA SER A 138 -5.77 8.14 17.42
C SER A 138 -5.33 9.24 16.45
N LYS A 139 -6.22 9.73 15.58
CA LYS A 139 -5.92 10.77 14.58
C LYS A 139 -6.34 12.15 15.04
N ASN A 140 -7.31 12.21 15.94
CA ASN A 140 -7.72 13.46 16.54
C ASN A 140 -6.54 14.00 17.38
N ASN A 141 -6.05 15.20 17.06
CA ASN A 141 -5.06 15.94 17.88
C ASN A 141 -5.64 16.41 19.23
N TYR A 142 -6.75 15.81 19.66
CA TYR A 142 -7.35 16.11 20.93
C TYR A 142 -6.44 15.53 21.99
N SER A 143 -5.86 16.45 22.75
CA SER A 143 -5.32 16.21 24.07
C SER A 143 -6.48 15.76 24.97
N LEU A 144 -7.00 14.55 24.74
CA LEU A 144 -8.12 14.00 25.52
C LEU A 144 -7.67 14.04 26.99
N PRO A 145 -8.36 14.80 27.84
CA PRO A 145 -8.03 14.85 29.25
C PRO A 145 -8.14 13.44 29.81
N VAL A 146 -7.14 13.04 30.58
CA VAL A 146 -7.24 11.83 31.38
C VAL A 146 -8.00 12.23 32.64
N ASP A 147 -9.28 11.87 32.68
CA ASP A 147 -10.13 12.16 33.84
C ASP A 147 -9.51 11.54 35.11
N ASP A 148 -9.62 12.29 36.21
CA ASP A 148 -9.14 11.93 37.55
C ASP A 148 -7.63 11.73 37.76
N LYS A 149 -6.76 12.01 36.77
CA LYS A 149 -5.30 12.00 36.98
C LYS A 149 -4.64 13.36 36.74
N LYS A 150 -3.92 13.85 37.75
CA LYS A 150 -3.01 15.00 37.66
C LYS A 150 -1.56 14.55 37.44
N CYS A 151 -0.80 15.39 36.76
CA CYS A 151 0.62 15.15 36.52
C CYS A 151 1.39 15.13 37.85
N PRO A 152 2.10 14.04 38.20
CA PRO A 152 2.81 13.95 39.47
C PRO A 152 4.03 14.89 39.56
N LYS A 153 4.51 15.42 38.43
CA LYS A 153 5.66 16.33 38.39
C LYS A 153 5.29 17.80 38.57
N CYS A 154 4.10 18.21 38.15
CA CYS A 154 3.75 19.64 38.13
C CYS A 154 2.29 19.94 38.49
N GLY A 155 1.49 18.95 38.85
CA GLY A 155 0.06 19.09 39.16
C GLY A 155 -0.82 19.48 37.96
N GLY A 156 -0.25 19.62 36.76
CA GLY A 156 -0.97 19.96 35.54
C GLY A 156 -1.86 18.82 35.05
N ASN A 157 -2.74 19.11 34.09
CA ASN A 157 -3.60 18.08 33.51
C ASN A 157 -2.78 17.08 32.67
N LEU A 158 -3.17 15.82 32.73
CA LEU A 158 -2.66 14.78 31.85
C LEU A 158 -3.57 14.64 30.64
N VAL A 159 -2.95 14.42 29.49
CA VAL A 159 -3.65 14.31 28.21
C VAL A 159 -3.08 13.16 27.40
N VAL A 160 -3.93 12.48 26.64
CA VAL A 160 -3.48 11.46 25.70
C VAL A 160 -2.82 12.14 24.50
N LYS A 161 -1.57 11.77 24.24
CA LYS A 161 -0.75 12.26 23.12
C LYS A 161 -0.41 11.12 22.19
N LYS A 162 -0.19 11.46 20.92
CA LYS A 162 0.19 10.49 19.88
C LYS A 162 1.71 10.38 19.77
N SER A 163 2.23 9.16 19.78
CA SER A 163 3.61 8.86 19.36
C SER A 163 3.63 7.83 18.24
N PHE A 164 4.83 7.60 17.70
CA PHE A 164 5.12 6.53 16.76
C PHE A 164 4.79 5.13 17.33
N TYR A 165 5.02 4.90 18.62
CA TYR A 165 4.84 3.60 19.27
C TYR A 165 3.41 3.36 19.75
N GLY A 166 2.49 4.26 19.41
CA GLY A 166 1.12 4.26 19.92
C GLY A 166 0.83 5.48 20.80
N PRO A 167 -0.42 5.60 21.28
CA PRO A 167 -0.81 6.66 22.20
C PRO A 167 -0.09 6.50 23.55
N PHE A 168 0.19 7.63 24.20
CA PHE A 168 0.78 7.68 25.54
C PHE A 168 0.16 8.83 26.32
N ILE A 169 0.17 8.75 27.65
CA ILE A 169 -0.28 9.86 28.49
C ILE A 169 0.90 10.81 28.66
N GLY A 170 0.68 12.10 28.42
CA GLY A 170 1.70 13.14 28.61
C GLY A 170 1.14 14.36 29.32
N CYS A 171 2.00 15.13 29.98
CA CYS A 171 1.59 16.39 30.59
C CYS A 171 1.15 17.40 29.52
N SER A 172 0.04 18.11 29.78
CA SER A 172 -0.43 19.20 28.92
C SER A 172 0.58 20.34 28.83
N SER A 173 1.34 20.61 29.90
CA SER A 173 2.35 21.67 29.99
C SER A 173 3.68 21.39 29.27
N TYR A 174 3.76 20.41 28.37
CA TYR A 174 4.93 20.20 27.52
C TYR A 174 5.16 21.44 26.62
N PRO A 175 6.40 21.92 26.41
CA PRO A 175 7.70 21.31 26.76
C PRO A 175 8.20 21.60 28.18
N LYS A 176 7.51 22.44 28.96
CA LYS A 176 7.91 22.83 30.33
C LYS A 176 7.84 21.66 31.31
N CYS A 177 6.88 20.75 31.12
CA CYS A 177 6.82 19.48 31.85
C CYS A 177 6.86 18.30 30.86
N ARG A 178 7.88 17.44 31.00
CA ARG A 178 8.12 16.28 30.11
C ARG A 178 7.67 14.94 30.72
N TYR A 179 6.69 14.96 31.63
CA TYR A 179 6.14 13.73 32.19
C TYR A 179 5.39 12.92 31.11
N THR A 180 5.62 11.61 31.07
CA THR A 180 4.97 10.65 30.17
C THR A 180 4.72 9.31 30.87
N GLU A 181 3.60 8.66 30.57
CA GLU A 181 3.20 7.34 31.09
C GLU A 181 2.65 6.48 29.94
N LYS A 182 2.86 5.16 29.98
CA LYS A 182 2.29 4.22 28.99
C LYS A 182 0.83 3.95 29.33
N ILE A 183 -0.01 3.78 28.30
CA ILE A 183 -1.38 3.31 28.48
C ILE A 183 -1.30 1.78 28.57
N LEU A 184 -1.63 1.21 29.74
CA LEU A 184 -1.76 -0.24 29.92
C LEU A 184 -3.12 -0.68 29.36
N GLU A 185 -3.13 -1.76 28.57
CA GLU A 185 -4.27 -2.20 27.74
C GLU A 185 -5.50 -2.72 28.54
N GLU A 186 -5.48 -2.69 29.88
CA GLU A 186 -6.51 -3.29 30.75
C GLU A 186 -7.72 -2.38 31.06
N LYS A 187 -7.85 -1.20 30.44
CA LYS A 187 -8.97 -0.26 30.71
C LYS A 187 -9.72 0.21 29.46
N ILE A 188 -9.82 -0.64 28.44
CA ILE A 188 -10.66 -0.38 27.25
C ILE A 188 -12.00 -1.11 27.33
N GLU A 189 -12.17 -2.04 28.28
CA GLU A 189 -13.48 -2.57 28.63
C GLU A 189 -14.09 -1.69 29.72
N GLU A 190 -15.33 -1.27 29.50
CA GLU A 190 -16.18 -0.45 30.38
C GLU A 190 -15.91 1.07 30.36
N ASN A 191 -16.42 1.72 29.32
CA ASN A 191 -17.51 2.70 29.45
C ASN A 191 -18.09 3.07 28.07
#